data_AF-A0A351EU65-F1
#
_entry.id   AF-A0A351EU65-F1
#
_cell.length_a   1.000
_cell.length_b   1.000
_cell.length_c   1.000
_cell.angle_alpha   90.00
_cell.angle_beta   90.00
_cell.angle_gamma   90.00
#
_symmetry.space_group_name_H-M   'P 1'
#
loop_
_entity.id
_entity.type
_entity.pdbx_description
1 polymer ?
#
loop_
_entity_poly.entity_id
_entity_poly.type
_entity_poly.pdbx_seq_one_letter_code
_entity_poly.pdbx_strand_id
1 'polypeptide(L)'
;MATFTPAEIGHTDAYKLMTGLVIPRPIGWIGTIDDQDRPNLAPYSFFQCVATNPPVVLFSAGISDGHEKDSLVNTRATGEFTCNLVDMATVEAMNQSAAELDRGESEFDFAGLTPLASESIAAP
;
A
#
# COMPACT_ATOMS: atom_id res chain seq x y z
N MET A 1 -9.42 32.51 10.44
CA MET A 1 -8.72 31.23 10.24
C MET A 1 -9.53 30.17 10.95
N ALA A 2 -9.84 29.05 10.30
CA ALA A 2 -10.52 27.94 10.96
C ALA A 2 -9.52 27.18 11.85
N THR A 3 -9.95 26.76 13.03
CA THR A 3 -9.17 25.95 13.97
C THR A 3 -9.93 24.66 14.21
N PHE A 4 -9.20 23.53 14.22
CA PHE A 4 -9.76 22.21 14.45
C PHE A 4 -8.99 21.54 15.58
N THR A 5 -9.69 20.96 16.55
CA THR A 5 -9.08 20.12 17.59
C THR A 5 -9.26 18.65 17.19
N PRO A 6 -8.19 17.84 17.08
CA PRO A 6 -8.31 16.45 16.64
C PRO A 6 -9.27 15.59 17.48
N ALA A 7 -9.36 15.85 18.79
CA ALA A 7 -10.26 15.13 19.70
C ALA A 7 -11.75 15.52 19.53
N GLU A 8 -12.04 16.59 18.80
CA GLU A 8 -13.39 17.16 18.64
C GLU A 8 -13.99 16.90 17.26
N ILE A 9 -13.22 16.32 16.34
CA ILE A 9 -13.65 16.00 14.97
C ILE A 9 -13.79 14.49 14.77
N GLY A 10 -14.77 14.08 13.98
CA GLY A 10 -14.98 12.66 13.66
C GLY A 10 -13.84 12.08 12.81
N HIS A 11 -13.67 10.75 12.86
CA HIS A 11 -12.62 10.04 12.12
C HIS A 11 -12.60 10.38 10.62
N THR A 12 -13.77 10.41 9.96
CA THR A 12 -13.88 10.73 8.53
C THR A 12 -13.39 12.14 8.21
N ASP A 13 -13.69 13.12 9.05
CA ASP A 13 -13.28 14.51 8.84
C ASP A 13 -11.79 14.69 9.13
N ALA A 14 -11.27 14.02 10.17
CA ALA A 14 -9.83 13.95 10.43
C ALA A 14 -9.07 13.32 9.25
N TYR A 15 -9.57 12.21 8.69
CA TYR A 15 -9.00 11.57 7.51
C TYR A 15 -8.96 12.52 6.30
N LYS A 16 -10.08 13.19 6.00
CA LYS A 16 -10.16 14.17 4.91
C LYS A 16 -9.21 15.34 5.13
N LEU A 17 -9.12 15.86 6.36
CA LEU A 17 -8.23 16.96 6.71
C LEU A 17 -6.76 16.56 6.50
N MET A 18 -6.34 15.40 7.03
CA MET A 18 -4.97 14.91 6.92
C MET A 18 -4.57 14.62 5.47
N THR A 19 -5.44 13.93 4.73
CA THR A 19 -5.18 13.59 3.31
C THR A 19 -5.32 14.78 2.36
N GLY A 20 -6.00 15.85 2.78
CA GLY A 20 -6.04 17.13 2.05
C GLY A 20 -4.87 18.06 2.40
N LEU A 21 -4.31 17.96 3.60
CA LEU A 21 -3.21 18.80 4.08
C LEU A 21 -1.85 18.35 3.54
N VAL A 22 -1.61 17.04 3.48
CA VAL A 22 -0.33 16.46 3.04
C VAL A 22 -0.46 15.98 1.61
N ILE A 23 -0.13 16.87 0.67
CA ILE A 23 -0.17 16.63 -0.79
C ILE A 23 0.98 17.38 -1.51
N PRO A 24 1.42 16.92 -2.69
CA PRO A 24 1.10 15.61 -3.30
C PRO A 24 1.73 14.46 -2.49
N ARG A 25 1.15 13.26 -2.59
CA ARG A 25 1.72 12.05 -1.97
C ARG A 25 2.20 11.09 -3.05
N PRO A 26 3.45 10.60 -2.97
CA PRO A 26 3.87 9.50 -3.83
C PRO A 26 3.04 8.25 -3.50
N ILE A 27 2.78 7.44 -4.51
CA ILE A 27 2.12 6.15 -4.34
C ILE A 27 3.22 5.09 -4.29
N GLY A 28 3.30 4.38 -3.16
CA GLY A 28 4.04 3.13 -3.08
C GLY A 28 3.11 2.01 -3.52
N TRP A 29 3.44 1.34 -4.62
CA TRP A 29 2.67 0.20 -5.10
C TRP A 29 3.35 -1.08 -4.61
N ILE A 30 2.78 -1.64 -3.54
CA ILE A 30 3.48 -2.58 -2.66
C ILE A 30 3.15 -4.01 -3.08
N GLY A 31 4.16 -4.72 -3.55
CA GLY A 31 4.09 -6.15 -3.84
C GLY A 31 4.49 -6.96 -2.61
N THR A 32 3.70 -7.97 -2.28
CA THR A 32 3.96 -8.90 -1.18
C THR A 32 3.63 -10.32 -1.59
N ILE A 33 4.06 -11.28 -0.77
CA ILE A 33 3.73 -12.69 -0.92
C ILE A 33 3.34 -13.25 0.44
N ASP A 34 2.36 -14.15 0.50
CA ASP A 34 1.96 -14.82 1.73
C ASP A 34 2.77 -16.11 2.00
N ASP A 35 2.42 -16.84 3.05
CA ASP A 35 3.08 -18.10 3.45
C ASP A 35 2.73 -19.30 2.55
N GLN A 36 1.87 -19.09 1.54
CA GLN A 36 1.41 -20.07 0.55
C GLN A 36 1.89 -19.72 -0.86
N ASP A 37 2.90 -18.84 -0.97
CA ASP A 37 3.47 -18.34 -2.22
C ASP A 37 2.46 -17.60 -3.12
N ARG A 38 1.41 -17.02 -2.54
CA ARG A 38 0.41 -16.23 -3.30
C ARG A 38 0.78 -14.75 -3.33
N PRO A 39 0.91 -14.14 -4.51
CA PRO A 39 1.27 -12.74 -4.64
C PRO A 39 0.08 -11.82 -4.35
N ASN A 40 0.37 -10.64 -3.81
CA ASN A 40 -0.60 -9.58 -3.53
C ASN A 40 -0.01 -8.24 -3.96
N LEU A 41 -0.83 -7.32 -4.47
CA LEU A 41 -0.41 -5.99 -4.91
C LEU A 41 -1.43 -4.90 -4.55
N ALA A 42 -1.02 -3.92 -3.74
CA ALA A 42 -1.91 -2.83 -3.32
C ALA A 42 -1.22 -1.45 -3.31
N PRO A 43 -1.93 -0.36 -3.64
CA PRO A 43 -1.38 0.99 -3.63
C PRO A 43 -1.52 1.67 -2.26
N TYR A 44 -0.45 2.30 -1.80
CA TYR A 44 -0.41 3.04 -0.54
C TYR A 44 0.12 4.46 -0.75
N SER A 45 -0.70 5.47 -0.43
CA SER A 45 -0.28 6.88 -0.48
C SER A 45 0.36 7.37 0.83
N PHE A 46 0.31 6.58 1.90
CA PHE A 46 1.10 6.83 3.12
C PHE A 46 2.46 6.16 2.97
N PHE A 47 3.20 6.60 1.96
CA PHE A 47 4.49 6.05 1.53
C PHE A 47 5.55 7.16 1.46
N GLN A 48 6.78 6.88 1.90
CA GLN A 48 7.90 7.82 1.84
C GLN A 48 9.26 7.14 2.06
N CYS A 49 10.33 7.80 1.61
CA CYS A 49 11.69 7.51 2.07
C CYS A 49 11.88 7.98 3.53
N VAL A 50 12.61 7.21 4.33
CA VAL A 50 12.90 7.52 5.75
C VAL A 50 14.37 7.83 5.96
N ALA A 51 15.26 7.04 5.37
CA ALA A 51 16.70 7.21 5.49
C ALA A 51 17.41 6.79 4.20
N THR A 52 18.63 7.29 3.99
CA THR A 52 19.47 6.94 2.84
C THR A 52 20.69 6.11 3.21
N ASN A 53 21.01 5.98 4.51
CA ASN A 53 22.10 5.15 5.00
C ASN A 53 21.76 4.53 6.39
N PRO A 54 21.35 3.25 6.45
CA PRO A 54 20.99 2.42 5.29
C PRO A 54 19.75 2.99 4.57
N PRO A 55 19.52 2.62 3.29
CA PRO A 55 18.30 2.99 2.58
C PRO A 55 17.08 2.40 3.27
N VAL A 56 16.11 3.23 3.65
CA VAL A 56 14.87 2.80 4.30
C VAL A 56 13.69 3.54 3.68
N VAL A 57 12.67 2.78 3.30
CA VAL A 57 11.35 3.29 2.92
C VAL A 57 10.30 2.81 3.92
N LEU A 58 9.19 3.52 3.99
CA LEU A 58 8.05 3.17 4.81
C LEU A 58 6.78 3.26 3.97
N PHE A 59 5.91 2.27 4.12
CA PHE A 59 4.49 2.39 3.79
C PHE A 59 3.67 2.13 5.06
N SER A 60 2.50 2.75 5.17
CA SER A 60 1.57 2.51 6.26
C SER A 60 0.29 1.89 5.71
N ALA A 61 0.01 0.66 6.13
CA ALA A 61 -1.24 -0.03 5.86
C ALA A 61 -2.20 0.16 7.05
N GLY A 62 -3.41 0.61 6.75
CA GLY A 62 -4.49 0.71 7.73
C GLY A 62 -5.21 -0.62 7.95
N ILE A 63 -6.28 -0.54 8.73
CA ILE A 63 -7.26 -1.63 8.94
C ILE A 63 -8.45 -1.35 8.01
N SER A 64 -8.93 -2.36 7.27
CA SER A 64 -10.21 -2.34 6.53
C SER A 64 -11.20 -3.23 7.25
N ASP A 65 -12.41 -2.75 7.54
CA ASP A 65 -13.50 -3.56 8.12
C ASP A 65 -13.10 -4.39 9.34
N GLY A 66 -12.21 -3.86 10.18
CA GLY A 66 -11.72 -4.54 11.39
C GLY A 66 -10.62 -5.58 11.14
N HIS A 67 -10.16 -5.74 9.90
CA HIS A 67 -9.11 -6.66 9.49
C HIS A 67 -7.86 -5.91 9.00
N GLU A 68 -6.69 -6.47 9.31
CA GLU A 68 -5.43 -5.98 8.74
C GLU A 68 -5.41 -6.25 7.23
N LYS A 69 -4.94 -5.28 6.44
CA LYS A 69 -4.75 -5.47 4.99
C LYS A 69 -3.72 -6.57 4.72
N ASP A 70 -3.90 -7.31 3.64
CA ASP A 70 -3.05 -8.45 3.29
C ASP A 70 -1.57 -8.08 3.16
N SER A 71 -1.24 -6.93 2.55
CA SER A 71 0.16 -6.50 2.46
C SER A 71 0.83 -6.34 3.84
N LEU A 72 0.09 -5.95 4.89
CA LEU A 72 0.63 -5.87 6.25
C LEU A 72 0.85 -7.26 6.85
N VAL A 73 -0.12 -8.16 6.66
CA VAL A 73 -0.04 -9.54 7.18
C VAL A 73 1.11 -10.28 6.50
N ASN A 74 1.19 -10.20 5.17
CA ASN A 74 2.22 -10.82 4.35
C ASN A 74 3.62 -10.30 4.73
N THR A 75 3.80 -8.98 4.78
CA THR A 75 5.09 -8.36 5.17
C THR A 75 5.54 -8.81 6.56
N ARG A 76 4.62 -9.01 7.50
CA ARG A 76 4.96 -9.51 8.85
C ARG A 76 5.29 -10.99 8.87
N ALA A 77 4.63 -11.79 8.04
CA ALA A 77 4.86 -13.23 7.95
C ALA A 77 6.18 -13.56 7.27
N THR A 78 6.50 -12.86 6.16
CA THR A 78 7.68 -13.15 5.33
C THR A 78 8.88 -12.25 5.63
N GLY A 79 8.63 -11.05 6.18
CA GLY A 79 9.65 -10.02 6.36
C GLY A 79 10.00 -9.27 5.07
N GLU A 80 9.25 -9.48 3.99
CA GLU A 80 9.61 -9.04 2.65
C GLU A 80 8.47 -8.30 1.95
N PHE A 81 8.82 -7.25 1.20
CA PHE A 81 7.93 -6.55 0.28
C PHE A 81 8.75 -5.82 -0.80
N THR A 82 8.14 -5.56 -1.95
CA THR A 82 8.67 -4.65 -2.97
C THR A 82 7.92 -3.32 -2.94
N CYS A 83 8.55 -2.26 -3.43
CA CYS A 83 7.87 -0.98 -3.68
C CYS A 83 8.07 -0.56 -5.13
N ASN A 84 6.97 -0.47 -5.87
CA ASN A 84 6.95 -0.08 -7.27
C ASN A 84 6.45 1.36 -7.40
N LEU A 85 7.09 2.13 -8.28
CA LEU A 85 6.63 3.48 -8.62
C LEU A 85 5.59 3.41 -9.72
N VAL A 86 4.56 4.23 -9.58
CA VAL A 86 3.44 4.30 -10.51
C VAL A 86 3.68 5.41 -11.52
N ASP A 87 3.46 5.12 -12.78
CA ASP A 87 3.51 6.08 -13.88
C ASP A 87 2.17 6.16 -14.60
N MET A 88 2.10 7.02 -15.63
CA MET A 88 0.87 7.20 -16.40
C MET A 88 0.45 5.96 -17.20
N ALA A 89 1.39 5.05 -17.50
CA ALA A 89 1.07 3.82 -18.22
C ALA A 89 0.43 2.77 -17.29
N THR A 90 0.75 2.82 -15.99
CA THR A 90 0.32 1.84 -14.98
C THR A 90 -0.79 2.36 -14.06
N VAL A 91 -1.13 3.66 -14.10
CA VAL A 91 -2.08 4.31 -13.17
C VAL A 91 -3.46 3.65 -13.14
N GLU A 92 -3.98 3.20 -14.28
CA GLU A 92 -5.28 2.51 -14.36
C GLU A 92 -5.23 1.15 -13.64
N ALA A 93 -4.20 0.35 -13.91
CA ALA A 93 -4.02 -0.96 -13.27
C ALA A 93 -3.72 -0.81 -11.77
N MET A 94 -2.94 0.20 -11.38
CA MET A 94 -2.72 0.55 -9.98
C MET A 94 -4.03 0.89 -9.26
N ASN A 95 -4.91 1.67 -9.90
CA ASN A 95 -6.21 1.99 -9.33
C ASN A 95 -7.11 0.74 -9.22
N GLN A 96 -7.08 -0.15 -10.22
CA GLN A 96 -7.80 -1.43 -10.16
C GLN A 96 -7.31 -2.31 -9.01
N SER A 97 -6.00 -2.33 -8.74
CA SER A 97 -5.41 -3.10 -7.64
C SER A 97 -5.75 -2.53 -6.24
N ALA A 98 -6.50 -1.43 -6.15
CA ALA A 98 -7.04 -0.91 -4.88
C ALA A 98 -8.41 -1.53 -4.51
N ALA A 99 -8.98 -2.36 -5.39
CA ALA A 99 -10.26 -3.03 -5.15
C ALA A 99 -10.20 -3.92 -3.90
N GLU A 100 -11.34 -4.07 -3.22
CA GLU A 100 -11.47 -5.03 -2.13
C GLU A 100 -11.79 -6.40 -2.71
N LEU A 101 -10.77 -7.24 -2.82
CA LEU A 101 -10.87 -8.64 -3.23
C LEU A 101 -10.95 -9.57 -2.02
N ASP A 102 -11.40 -10.80 -2.25
CA ASP A 102 -11.39 -11.81 -1.21
C ASP A 102 -9.95 -12.26 -0.91
N ARG A 103 -9.71 -12.69 0.32
CA ARG A 103 -8.36 -13.08 0.76
C ARG A 103 -7.79 -14.22 -0.08
N GLY A 104 -6.61 -13.99 -0.65
CA GLY A 104 -5.92 -14.96 -1.50
C GLY A 104 -6.27 -14.86 -2.98
N GLU A 105 -7.17 -13.95 -3.38
CA GLU A 105 -7.28 -13.50 -4.75
C GLU A 105 -6.14 -12.53 -5.06
N SER A 106 -5.53 -12.67 -6.25
CA SER A 106 -4.37 -11.89 -6.67
C SER A 106 -4.82 -10.62 -7.37
N GLU A 107 -4.43 -9.45 -6.85
CA GLU A 107 -4.69 -8.18 -7.53
C GLU A 107 -3.89 -8.05 -8.83
N PHE A 108 -2.80 -8.80 -9.00
CA PHE A 108 -2.10 -8.86 -10.29
C PHE A 108 -3.02 -9.41 -11.37
N ASP A 109 -3.71 -10.51 -11.09
CA ASP A 109 -4.62 -11.14 -12.05
C ASP A 109 -5.82 -10.23 -12.32
N PHE A 110 -6.39 -9.64 -11.26
CA PHE A 110 -7.53 -8.72 -11.37
C PHE A 110 -7.22 -7.46 -12.19
N ALA A 111 -6.04 -6.88 -12.00
CA ALA A 111 -5.60 -5.67 -12.70
C ALA A 111 -4.91 -5.96 -14.05
N GLY A 112 -4.83 -7.22 -14.48
CA GLY A 112 -4.20 -7.61 -15.75
C GLY A 112 -2.69 -7.39 -15.80
N LEU A 113 -2.02 -7.53 -14.66
CA LEU A 113 -0.59 -7.32 -14.48
C LEU A 113 0.16 -8.65 -14.43
N THR A 114 1.43 -8.62 -14.79
CA THR A 114 2.33 -9.78 -14.68
C THR A 114 3.27 -9.56 -13.51
N PRO A 115 3.24 -10.40 -12.45
CA PRO A 115 4.23 -10.33 -11.38
C PRO A 115 5.60 -10.73 -11.93
N LEU A 116 6.64 -10.03 -11.48
CA LEU A 116 8.03 -10.34 -11.82
C LEU A 116 8.75 -10.82 -10.57
N ALA A 117 9.55 -11.88 -10.70
CA ALA A 117 10.32 -12.37 -9.58
C ALA A 117 11.42 -11.37 -9.20
N SER A 118 11.52 -11.05 -7.91
CA SER A 118 12.65 -10.30 -7.35
C SER A 118 13.94 -11.13 -7.35
N GLU A 119 15.09 -10.47 -7.35
CA GLU A 119 16.40 -11.14 -7.34
C GLU A 119 16.83 -11.62 -5.94
N SER A 120 16.41 -10.93 -4.88
CA SER A 120 16.93 -11.11 -3.52
C SER A 120 15.89 -11.43 -2.45
N ILE A 121 14.60 -11.39 -2.80
CA ILE A 121 13.45 -11.65 -1.90
C ILE A 121 12.38 -12.40 -2.69
N ALA A 122 11.44 -13.04 -1.99
CA ALA A 122 10.34 -13.80 -2.60
C ALA A 122 9.18 -12.89 -3.07
N ALA A 123 8.99 -11.73 -2.44
CA ALA A 123 7.95 -10.78 -2.85
C ALA A 123 8.17 -10.30 -4.30
N PRO A 124 7.13 -10.30 -5.15
CA PRO A 124 7.21 -9.84 -6.54
C PRO A 124 7.21 -8.32 -6.65
#